data_AF-A0AAD8C0K7-F1
#
_entry.id   AF-A0AAD8C0K7-F1
#
_cell.length_a   1.000
_cell.length_b   1.000
_cell.length_c   1.000
_cell.angle_alpha   90.00
_cell.angle_beta   90.00
_cell.angle_gamma   90.00
#
_symmetry.space_group_name_H-M   'P 1'
#
loop_
_entity.id
_entity.type
_entity.pdbx_description
1 polymer ?
#
loop_
_entity_poly.entity_id
_entity_poly.type
_entity_poly.pdbx_seq_one_letter_code
_entity_poly.pdbx_strand_id
1 'polypeptide(L)'
;MASSITHKTVFILDRSPFFAQSCNQPIEYDTLKSKGSGVIPAAPIYKSLWTCNVEGVQEYLRIVFDIYPKDRHFRVVSGRTSLNPWNCPDTITTLNMRLAQVGPPLKSKKDDSEYSVFHGLSSAIDCLREPTQEQQDMLDNGDIVRNRGRIIYLTVLKNDMQVNHLEEYILEALQHNKMSSSSDL
;
A
#
# COMPACT_ATOMS: atom_id res chain seq x y z
N MET A 1 16.42 -4.70 21.93
CA MET A 1 16.91 -5.06 20.57
C MET A 1 16.44 -4.01 19.57
N ALA A 2 17.24 -3.68 18.54
CA ALA A 2 16.84 -2.68 17.55
C ALA A 2 15.97 -3.32 16.46
N SER A 3 14.71 -2.88 16.34
CA SER A 3 13.84 -3.27 15.24
C SER A 3 14.44 -2.82 13.89
N SER A 4 14.54 -3.74 12.93
CA SER A 4 15.06 -3.48 11.58
C SER A 4 14.15 -2.52 10.81
N ILE A 5 14.68 -1.79 9.82
CA ILE A 5 13.86 -0.97 8.91
C ILE A 5 12.83 -1.80 8.12
N THR A 6 13.05 -3.11 8.02
CA THR A 6 12.13 -4.05 7.37
C THR A 6 10.99 -4.52 8.27
N HIS A 7 11.00 -4.18 9.56
CA HIS A 7 10.00 -4.65 10.54
C HIS A 7 8.58 -4.21 10.18
N LYS A 8 8.42 -2.92 9.85
CA LYS A 8 7.18 -2.32 9.38
C LYS A 8 7.31 -1.86 7.95
N THR A 9 6.40 -2.31 7.09
CA THR A 9 6.27 -1.78 5.73
C THR A 9 4.84 -1.30 5.50
N VAL A 10 4.69 -0.06 5.07
CA VAL A 10 3.38 0.50 4.66
C VAL A 10 3.38 0.66 3.15
N PHE A 11 2.44 0.02 2.47
CA PHE A 11 2.14 0.26 1.07
C PHE A 11 1.07 1.34 0.95
N ILE A 12 1.31 2.34 0.11
CA ILE A 12 0.30 3.30 -0.30
C ILE A 12 -0.14 2.94 -1.71
N LEU A 13 -1.43 2.66 -1.88
CA LEU A 13 -2.06 2.45 -3.18
C LEU A 13 -2.75 3.75 -3.61
N ASP A 14 -2.29 4.31 -4.72
CA ASP A 14 -2.97 5.43 -5.37
C ASP A 14 -4.28 4.96 -6.01
N ARG A 15 -5.39 5.55 -5.55
CA ARG A 15 -6.74 5.26 -6.03
C ARG A 15 -7.38 6.46 -6.75
N SER A 16 -6.56 7.40 -7.23
CA SER A 16 -7.03 8.49 -8.08
C SER A 16 -7.64 7.94 -9.38
N PRO A 17 -8.53 8.70 -10.05
CA PRO A 17 -9.15 8.26 -11.31
C PRO A 17 -8.16 7.86 -12.41
N PHE A 18 -6.92 8.35 -12.34
CA PHE A 18 -5.84 7.96 -13.25
C PHE A 18 -5.58 6.44 -13.23
N PHE A 19 -5.64 5.80 -12.06
CA PHE A 19 -5.37 4.36 -11.92
C PHE A 19 -6.49 3.45 -12.45
N ALA A 20 -7.62 4.02 -12.88
CA ALA A 20 -8.65 3.28 -13.63
C ALA A 20 -8.27 3.04 -15.10
N GLN A 21 -7.20 3.67 -15.60
CA GLN A 21 -6.73 3.49 -16.97
C GLN A 21 -6.15 2.09 -17.20
N SER A 22 -6.25 1.64 -18.45
CA SER A 22 -5.62 0.39 -18.92
C SER A 22 -4.10 0.45 -18.79
N CYS A 23 -3.47 -0.66 -18.41
CA CYS A 23 -2.01 -0.82 -18.49
C CYS A 23 -1.51 -1.00 -19.94
N ASN A 24 -2.44 -1.11 -20.91
CA ASN A 24 -2.17 -1.32 -22.33
C ASN A 24 -1.37 -2.60 -22.65
N GLN A 25 -1.40 -3.58 -21.74
CA GLN A 25 -0.88 -4.92 -21.97
C GLN A 25 -2.05 -5.89 -22.19
N PRO A 26 -2.21 -6.45 -23.40
CA PRO A 26 -3.30 -7.38 -23.69
C PRO A 26 -3.11 -8.69 -22.94
N ILE A 27 -4.21 -9.24 -22.43
CA ILE A 27 -4.29 -10.56 -21.81
C ILE A 27 -5.19 -11.42 -22.68
N GLU A 28 -4.55 -12.36 -23.37
CA GLU A 28 -5.22 -13.42 -24.11
C GLU A 28 -5.75 -14.46 -23.11
N TYR A 29 -7.07 -14.55 -23.01
CA TYR A 29 -7.74 -15.56 -22.17
C TYR A 29 -8.48 -16.60 -23.01
N ASP A 30 -8.74 -16.29 -24.29
CA ASP A 30 -9.33 -17.22 -25.22
C ASP A 30 -8.25 -18.18 -25.74
N THR A 31 -8.24 -19.39 -25.18
CA THR A 31 -7.28 -20.45 -25.52
C THR A 31 -7.77 -21.31 -26.69
N LEU A 32 -8.94 -21.02 -27.28
CA LEU A 32 -9.54 -21.79 -28.38
C LEU A 32 -8.85 -21.51 -29.73
N LYS A 33 -7.52 -21.63 -29.79
CA LYS A 33 -6.76 -21.47 -31.04
C LYS A 33 -6.91 -22.65 -32.02
N SER A 34 -7.75 -23.66 -31.76
CA SER A 34 -7.65 -24.97 -32.45
C SER A 34 -8.96 -25.74 -32.75
N LYS A 35 -10.17 -25.17 -32.72
CA LYS A 35 -11.37 -25.95 -33.09
C LYS A 35 -12.27 -25.24 -34.11
N GLY A 36 -12.00 -25.54 -35.38
CA GLY A 36 -12.95 -25.40 -36.48
C GLY A 36 -12.85 -24.09 -37.25
N SER A 37 -12.92 -24.20 -38.58
CA SER A 37 -13.17 -23.08 -39.49
C SER A 37 -14.46 -22.37 -39.06
N GLY A 38 -14.39 -21.09 -38.69
CA GLY A 38 -15.56 -20.24 -38.42
C GLY A 38 -15.74 -19.70 -37.00
N VAL A 39 -14.83 -19.99 -36.06
CA VAL A 39 -14.88 -19.40 -34.70
C VAL A 39 -14.12 -18.08 -34.66
N ILE A 40 -14.78 -17.01 -34.21
CA ILE A 40 -14.16 -15.68 -33.99
C ILE A 40 -13.57 -15.68 -32.57
N PRO A 41 -12.25 -15.48 -32.40
CA PRO A 41 -11.64 -15.39 -31.08
C PRO A 41 -12.20 -14.22 -30.28
N ALA A 42 -12.31 -14.39 -28.96
CA ALA A 42 -12.69 -13.29 -28.08
C ALA A 42 -11.62 -12.19 -28.08
N ALA A 43 -12.06 -10.93 -28.02
CA ALA A 43 -11.13 -9.80 -27.94
C ALA A 43 -10.33 -9.86 -26.62
N PRO A 44 -9.03 -9.50 -26.62
CA PRO A 44 -8.22 -9.51 -25.42
C PRO A 44 -8.77 -8.53 -24.38
N ILE A 45 -8.57 -8.86 -23.11
CA ILE A 45 -8.86 -7.95 -21.99
C ILE A 45 -7.58 -7.25 -21.53
N TYR A 46 -7.74 -6.15 -20.80
CA TYR A 46 -6.65 -5.36 -20.26
C TYR A 46 -6.91 -5.10 -18.79
N LYS A 47 -5.86 -5.20 -17.97
CA LYS A 47 -5.91 -4.79 -16.57
C LYS A 47 -5.87 -3.27 -16.46
N SER A 48 -6.45 -2.73 -15.40
CA SER A 48 -6.18 -1.35 -15.01
C SER A 48 -4.82 -1.24 -14.30
N LEU A 49 -4.26 -0.03 -14.25
CA LEU A 49 -3.07 0.26 -13.44
C LEU A 49 -3.32 -0.06 -11.96
N TRP A 50 -4.52 0.23 -11.44
CA TRP A 50 -4.94 -0.19 -10.10
C TRP A 50 -4.82 -1.70 -9.90
N THR A 51 -5.33 -2.49 -10.84
CA THR A 51 -5.29 -3.96 -10.76
C THR A 51 -3.84 -4.44 -10.74
N CYS A 52 -2.98 -3.86 -11.57
CA CYS A 52 -1.54 -4.19 -11.59
C CYS A 52 -0.86 -3.88 -10.23
N ASN A 53 -1.17 -2.74 -9.63
CA ASN A 53 -0.63 -2.38 -8.31
C ASN A 53 -1.10 -3.33 -7.22
N VAL A 54 -2.39 -3.67 -7.20
CA VAL A 54 -2.95 -4.62 -6.23
C VAL A 54 -2.30 -5.99 -6.34
N GLU A 55 -2.18 -6.53 -7.57
CA GLU A 55 -1.51 -7.82 -7.79
C GLU A 55 -0.04 -7.79 -7.38
N GLY A 56 0.67 -6.71 -7.67
CA GLY A 56 2.07 -6.53 -7.26
C GLY A 56 2.25 -6.54 -5.75
N VAL A 57 1.36 -5.87 -5.00
CA VAL A 57 1.37 -5.91 -3.53
C VAL A 57 1.01 -7.30 -3.01
N GLN A 58 -0.02 -7.96 -3.57
CA GLN A 58 -0.41 -9.30 -3.14
C GLN A 58 0.73 -10.32 -3.32
N GLU A 59 1.41 -10.29 -4.46
CA GLU A 59 2.53 -11.20 -4.73
C GLU A 59 3.74 -10.88 -3.85
N TYR A 60 4.05 -9.59 -3.63
CA TYR A 60 5.08 -9.19 -2.67
C TYR A 60 4.81 -9.77 -1.28
N LEU A 61 3.57 -9.62 -0.77
CA LEU A 61 3.20 -10.13 0.55
C LEU A 61 3.27 -11.65 0.62
N ARG A 62 2.81 -12.35 -0.43
CA ARG A 62 2.90 -13.82 -0.51
C ARG A 62 4.36 -14.28 -0.37
N ILE A 63 5.27 -13.72 -1.17
CA ILE A 63 6.70 -14.07 -1.11
C ILE A 63 7.29 -13.74 0.26
N VAL A 64 6.99 -12.57 0.82
CA VAL A 64 7.57 -12.18 2.11
C VAL A 64 7.06 -13.06 3.24
N PHE A 65 5.77 -13.41 3.27
CA PHE A 65 5.23 -14.29 4.31
C PHE A 65 5.69 -15.75 4.17
N ASP A 66 5.99 -16.22 2.96
CA ASP A 66 6.62 -17.53 2.75
C ASP A 66 8.02 -17.59 3.40
N ILE A 67 8.77 -16.48 3.35
CA ILE A 67 10.16 -16.41 3.88
C ILE A 67 10.18 -15.98 5.35
N TYR A 68 9.32 -15.05 5.74
CA TYR A 68 9.27 -14.39 7.05
C TYR A 68 7.84 -14.40 7.62
N PRO A 69 7.37 -15.54 8.16
CA PRO A 69 5.98 -15.70 8.56
C PRO A 69 5.56 -14.91 9.81
N LYS A 70 6.51 -14.36 10.59
CA LYS A 70 6.22 -13.66 11.87
C LYS A 70 6.88 -12.29 11.98
N ASP A 71 8.13 -12.16 11.57
CA ASP A 71 8.95 -10.98 11.89
C ASP A 71 8.74 -9.76 10.95
N ARG A 72 7.71 -9.78 10.11
CA ARG A 72 7.47 -8.73 9.10
C ARG A 72 6.00 -8.35 9.10
N HIS A 73 5.73 -7.07 9.41
CA HIS A 73 4.39 -6.54 9.44
C HIS A 73 4.13 -5.58 8.28
N PHE A 74 2.90 -5.65 7.76
CA PHE A 74 2.48 -4.88 6.62
C PHE A 74 1.20 -4.12 6.91
N ARG A 75 1.13 -2.88 6.44
CA ARG A 75 -0.11 -2.09 6.31
C ARG A 75 -0.29 -1.72 4.86
N VAL A 76 -1.53 -1.73 4.38
CA VAL A 76 -1.88 -1.12 3.10
C VAL A 76 -2.82 0.04 3.36
N VAL A 77 -2.53 1.20 2.79
CA VAL A 77 -3.37 2.39 2.86
C VAL A 77 -3.79 2.83 1.47
N SER A 78 -4.99 3.39 1.37
CA SER A 78 -5.54 3.98 0.15
C SER A 78 -6.26 5.27 0.52
N GLY A 79 -5.74 6.42 0.09
CA GLY A 79 -6.20 7.72 0.58
C GLY A 79 -6.07 7.80 2.11
N ARG A 80 -7.16 8.15 2.80
CA ARG A 80 -7.18 8.26 4.27
C ARG A 80 -7.43 6.94 5.00
N THR A 81 -7.64 5.85 4.28
CA THR A 81 -8.10 4.58 4.87
C THR A 81 -6.96 3.59 4.96
N SER A 82 -6.72 3.06 6.15
CA SER A 82 -5.88 1.87 6.36
C SER A 82 -6.71 0.60 6.22
N LEU A 83 -6.27 -0.32 5.37
CA LEU A 83 -7.05 -1.50 4.98
C LEU A 83 -6.91 -2.67 5.96
N ASN A 84 -5.83 -2.75 6.72
CA ASN A 84 -5.57 -3.82 7.68
C ASN A 84 -4.76 -3.28 8.87
N PRO A 85 -4.88 -3.83 10.09
CA PRO A 85 -4.03 -3.50 11.24
C PRO A 85 -2.66 -4.19 11.19
N TRP A 86 -1.69 -3.72 12.00
CA TRP A 86 -0.38 -4.37 12.17
C TRP A 86 -0.50 -5.80 12.72
N ASN A 87 -1.42 -6.00 13.66
CA ASN A 87 -1.59 -7.25 14.40
C ASN A 87 -2.78 -8.03 13.82
N CYS A 88 -2.74 -8.33 12.53
CA CYS A 88 -3.78 -9.06 11.83
C CYS A 88 -3.33 -10.52 11.62
N PRO A 89 -3.89 -11.51 12.34
CA PRO A 89 -3.49 -12.92 12.21
C PRO A 89 -3.59 -13.43 10.77
N ASP A 90 -4.66 -13.07 10.07
CA ASP A 90 -4.90 -13.41 8.66
C ASP A 90 -4.76 -12.18 7.76
N THR A 91 -3.57 -11.57 7.76
CA THR A 91 -3.29 -10.32 7.03
C THR A 91 -3.68 -10.42 5.55
N ILE A 92 -3.29 -11.49 4.84
CA ILE A 92 -3.59 -11.66 3.41
C ILE A 92 -5.10 -11.72 3.16
N THR A 93 -5.82 -12.58 3.89
CA THR A 93 -7.27 -12.76 3.71
C THR A 93 -8.03 -11.48 4.03
N THR A 94 -7.67 -10.80 5.12
CA THR A 94 -8.27 -9.53 5.53
C THR A 94 -8.04 -8.45 4.48
N LEU A 95 -6.80 -8.35 3.99
CA LEU A 95 -6.45 -7.38 2.96
C LEU A 95 -7.20 -7.65 1.66
N ASN A 96 -7.31 -8.91 1.22
CA ASN A 96 -8.04 -9.27 0.01
C ASN A 96 -9.52 -8.92 0.11
N MET A 97 -10.15 -9.19 1.26
CA MET A 97 -11.53 -8.80 1.51
C MET A 97 -11.71 -7.28 1.46
N ARG A 98 -10.78 -6.53 2.04
CA ARG A 98 -10.83 -5.07 2.11
C ARG A 98 -10.57 -4.42 0.76
N LEU A 99 -9.64 -4.96 -0.03
CA LEU A 99 -9.40 -4.52 -1.40
C LEU A 99 -10.62 -4.78 -2.30
N ALA A 100 -11.29 -5.92 -2.13
CA ALA A 100 -12.54 -6.21 -2.84
C ALA A 100 -13.67 -5.23 -2.45
N GLN A 101 -13.76 -4.84 -1.17
CA GLN A 101 -14.73 -3.85 -0.68
C GLN A 101 -14.47 -2.44 -1.21
N VAL A 102 -13.20 -2.00 -1.25
CA VAL A 102 -12.81 -0.69 -1.77
C VAL A 102 -13.02 -0.62 -3.29
N GLY A 103 -12.69 -1.71 -3.99
CA GLY A 103 -12.85 -1.80 -5.44
C GLY A 103 -11.93 -0.86 -6.23
N PRO A 104 -12.00 -0.90 -7.57
CA PRO A 104 -11.19 -0.05 -8.43
C PRO A 104 -11.54 1.43 -8.28
N PRO A 105 -10.63 2.35 -8.67
CA PRO A 105 -10.93 3.78 -8.74
C PRO A 105 -12.15 4.05 -9.61
N LEU A 106 -13.02 4.95 -9.16
CA LEU A 106 -14.13 5.44 -9.96
C LEU A 106 -13.60 6.42 -11.02
N LYS A 107 -14.11 6.36 -12.24
CA LYS A 107 -13.73 7.29 -13.34
C LYS A 107 -14.22 8.73 -13.11
N SER A 108 -15.06 8.95 -12.09
CA SER A 108 -15.69 10.25 -11.84
C SER A 108 -14.74 11.18 -11.06
N LYS A 109 -14.62 12.43 -11.50
CA LYS A 109 -13.79 13.46 -10.84
C LYS A 109 -14.34 13.97 -9.50
N LYS A 110 -15.53 13.53 -9.07
CA LYS A 110 -16.16 14.04 -7.83
C LYS A 110 -15.45 13.57 -6.57
N ASP A 111 -14.69 12.47 -6.63
CA ASP A 111 -13.95 11.89 -5.50
C ASP A 111 -12.46 12.29 -5.44
N ASP A 112 -12.00 13.19 -6.32
CA ASP A 112 -10.57 13.55 -6.41
C ASP A 112 -10.04 14.19 -5.10
N SER A 113 -10.93 14.76 -4.28
CA SER A 113 -10.58 15.34 -2.98
C SER A 113 -10.24 14.31 -1.90
N GLU A 114 -10.72 13.06 -2.00
CA GLU A 114 -10.45 12.03 -1.00
C GLU A 114 -9.12 11.30 -1.24
N TYR A 115 -8.67 11.22 -2.50
CA TYR A 115 -7.49 10.46 -2.93
C TYR A 115 -6.28 11.33 -3.26
N SER A 116 -6.14 12.48 -2.60
CA SER A 116 -4.91 13.28 -2.67
C SER A 116 -3.70 12.45 -2.24
N VAL A 117 -2.60 12.66 -2.97
CA VAL A 117 -1.29 12.03 -2.73
C VAL A 117 -0.85 12.18 -1.27
N PHE A 118 -1.11 13.36 -0.67
CA PHE A 118 -0.77 13.66 0.71
C PHE A 118 -1.63 12.91 1.74
N HIS A 119 -2.87 12.53 1.42
CA HIS A 119 -3.70 11.76 2.34
C HIS A 119 -3.12 10.36 2.57
N GLY A 120 -2.74 9.68 1.49
CA GLY A 120 -2.09 8.36 1.58
C GLY A 120 -0.80 8.44 2.39
N LEU A 121 -0.02 9.49 2.17
CA LEU A 121 1.25 9.70 2.85
C LEU A 121 1.07 10.01 4.35
N SER A 122 0.15 10.90 4.70
CA SER A 122 -0.23 11.18 6.10
C SER A 122 -0.65 9.89 6.80
N SER A 123 -1.58 9.14 6.22
CA SER A 123 -2.07 7.89 6.81
C SER A 123 -0.99 6.83 6.94
N ALA A 124 -0.02 6.78 6.02
CA ALA A 124 1.12 5.88 6.14
C ALA A 124 2.06 6.26 7.28
N ILE A 125 2.32 7.56 7.45
CA ILE A 125 3.12 8.07 8.56
C ILE A 125 2.43 7.77 9.89
N ASP A 126 1.12 7.97 9.98
CA ASP A 126 0.33 7.64 11.17
C ASP A 126 0.39 6.14 11.48
N CYS A 127 0.23 5.28 10.46
CA CYS A 127 0.41 3.84 10.65
C CYS A 127 1.79 3.48 11.20
N LEU A 128 2.87 4.12 10.71
CA LEU A 128 4.23 3.85 11.19
C LEU A 128 4.43 4.27 12.66
N ARG A 129 3.71 5.28 13.15
CA ARG A 129 3.78 5.74 14.55
C ARG A 129 3.23 4.69 15.51
N GLU A 130 2.19 3.97 15.12
CA GLU A 130 1.56 2.95 15.96
C GLU A 130 2.49 1.75 16.21
N PRO A 131 2.64 1.25 17.45
CA PRO A 131 3.46 0.07 17.74
C PRO A 131 2.85 -1.22 17.16
N THR A 132 3.71 -2.17 16.76
CA THR A 132 3.26 -3.57 16.55
C THR A 132 3.06 -4.26 17.90
N GLN A 133 2.40 -5.42 17.95
CA GLN A 133 2.24 -6.17 19.20
C GLN A 133 3.59 -6.45 19.86
N GLU A 134 4.57 -6.91 19.09
CA GLU A 134 5.93 -7.17 19.57
C GLU A 134 6.59 -5.93 20.17
N GLN A 135 6.36 -4.75 19.56
CA GLN A 135 6.89 -3.50 20.09
C GLN A 135 6.14 -3.06 21.35
N GLN A 136 4.83 -3.30 21.43
CA GLN A 136 4.05 -3.02 22.63
C GLN A 136 4.50 -3.90 23.79
N ASP A 137 4.67 -5.20 23.56
CA ASP A 137 5.14 -6.14 24.59
C ASP A 137 6.53 -5.73 25.12
N MET A 138 7.42 -5.27 24.24
CA MET A 138 8.72 -4.73 24.65
C MET A 138 8.59 -3.46 25.50
N LEU A 139 7.73 -2.52 25.10
CA LEU A 139 7.48 -1.30 25.88
C LEU A 139 6.91 -1.64 27.28
N ASP A 140 5.98 -2.59 27.35
CA ASP A 140 5.35 -3.03 28.59
C ASP A 140 6.37 -3.72 29.53
N ASN A 141 7.39 -4.36 28.96
CA ASN A 141 8.52 -4.93 29.69
C ASN A 141 9.60 -3.89 30.10
N GLY A 142 9.41 -2.61 29.74
CA GLY A 142 10.36 -1.53 30.02
C GLY A 142 11.55 -1.45 29.07
N ASP A 143 11.51 -2.16 27.92
CA ASP A 143 12.56 -2.10 26.92
C ASP A 143 12.50 -0.80 26.10
N ILE A 144 13.68 -0.33 25.68
CA ILE A 144 13.79 0.77 24.71
C ILE A 144 13.51 0.22 23.30
N VAL A 145 12.40 0.64 22.71
CA VAL A 145 11.99 0.24 21.35
C VAL A 145 12.40 1.30 20.33
N ARG A 146 13.16 0.87 19.31
CA ARG A 146 13.41 1.71 18.13
C ARG A 146 12.30 1.50 17.11
N ASN A 147 11.47 2.51 16.88
CA ASN A 147 10.44 2.44 15.85
C ASN A 147 11.00 2.84 14.47
N ARG A 148 11.19 1.85 13.60
CA ARG A 148 11.65 2.05 12.21
C ARG A 148 10.69 1.35 11.26
N GLY A 149 10.59 1.87 10.05
CA GLY A 149 9.80 1.26 9.00
C GLY A 149 10.07 1.87 7.63
N ARG A 150 9.31 1.39 6.65
CA ARG A 150 9.40 1.77 5.25
C ARG A 150 8.04 2.12 4.70
N ILE A 151 7.99 3.15 3.86
CA ILE A 151 6.83 3.47 3.02
C ILE A 151 7.17 3.09 1.59
N ILE A 152 6.27 2.36 0.91
CA ILE A 152 6.34 2.08 -0.52
C ILE A 152 5.10 2.69 -1.15
N TYR A 153 5.28 3.69 -2.01
CA TYR A 153 4.17 4.37 -2.66
C TYR A 153 4.09 3.99 -4.13
N LEU A 154 3.01 3.29 -4.52
CA LEU A 154 2.69 2.96 -5.90
C LEU A 154 1.80 4.04 -6.51
N THR A 155 2.41 5.03 -7.16
CA THR A 155 1.75 6.18 -7.81
C THR A 155 2.44 6.56 -9.13
N VAL A 156 1.86 7.54 -9.84
CA VAL A 156 2.48 8.18 -11.00
C VAL A 156 2.74 9.64 -10.67
N LEU A 157 4.00 10.01 -10.70
CA LEU A 157 4.46 11.39 -10.56
C LEU A 157 4.77 11.94 -11.96
N LYS A 158 4.30 13.16 -12.23
CA LYS A 158 4.40 13.78 -13.55
C LYS A 158 5.71 14.53 -13.75
N ASN A 159 6.34 14.99 -12.67
CA ASN A 159 7.55 15.80 -12.70
C ASN A 159 8.31 15.73 -11.37
N ASP A 160 9.55 16.18 -11.40
CA ASP A 160 10.44 16.20 -10.23
C ASP A 160 9.95 17.16 -9.14
N MET A 161 9.18 18.19 -9.49
CA MET A 161 8.59 19.09 -8.49
C MET A 161 7.61 18.35 -7.57
N GLN A 162 6.84 17.41 -8.10
CA GLN A 162 5.96 16.57 -7.28
C GLN A 162 6.75 15.64 -6.36
N VAL A 163 7.90 15.12 -6.81
CA VAL A 163 8.80 14.32 -5.96
C VAL A 163 9.30 15.17 -4.80
N ASN A 164 9.83 16.36 -5.09
CA ASN A 164 10.37 17.27 -4.08
C ASN A 164 9.33 17.67 -3.04
N HIS A 165 8.10 18.02 -3.47
CA HIS A 165 7.02 18.34 -2.53
C HIS A 165 6.64 17.16 -1.62
N LEU A 166 6.74 15.92 -2.10
CA LEU A 166 6.49 14.75 -1.27
C LEU A 166 7.61 14.53 -0.26
N GLU A 167 8.87 14.72 -0.67
CA GLU A 167 10.01 14.63 0.23
C GLU A 167 9.94 15.69 1.33
N GLU A 168 9.64 16.95 0.97
CA GLU A 168 9.45 18.05 1.91
C GLU A 168 8.36 17.73 2.93
N TYR A 169 7.19 17.25 2.47
CA TYR A 169 6.09 16.85 3.34
C TYR A 169 6.49 15.75 4.34
N ILE A 170 7.25 14.74 3.91
CA ILE A 170 7.76 13.68 4.81
C ILE A 170 8.73 14.26 5.82
N LEU A 171 9.65 15.12 5.39
CA LEU A 171 10.64 15.74 6.27
C LEU A 171 9.97 16.59 7.35
N GLU A 172 8.97 17.39 6.99
CA GLU A 172 8.17 18.18 7.95
C GLU A 172 7.46 17.29 8.96
N ALA A 173 6.79 16.22 8.50
CA ALA A 173 6.10 15.28 9.38
C ALA A 173 7.07 14.57 10.34
N LEU A 174 8.29 14.25 9.89
CA LEU A 174 9.35 13.68 10.72
C LEU A 174 9.93 14.68 11.72
N GLN A 175 10.02 15.97 11.38
CA GLN A 175 10.45 17.02 12.31
C GLN A 175 9.42 17.23 13.41
N HIS A 176 8.13 17.27 13.06
CA HIS A 176 7.05 17.33 14.04
C HIS A 176 7.09 16.18 15.05
N ASN A 177 7.44 14.97 14.61
CA ASN A 177 7.60 13.81 15.52
C ASN A 177 8.71 14.01 16.56
N LYS A 178 9.83 14.64 16.19
CA LYS A 178 10.92 14.91 17.13
C LYS A 178 10.51 15.96 18.17
N MET A 179 9.74 16.96 17.74
CA MET A 179 9.23 18.00 18.64
C MET A 179 8.20 17.43 19.61
N SER A 180 7.24 16.62 19.16
CA SER A 180 6.24 16.02 20.05
C SER A 180 6.83 15.06 21.09
N SER A 181 7.87 14.29 20.74
CA SER A 181 8.58 13.46 21.74
C SER A 181 9.36 14.26 22.78
N SER A 182 9.58 15.55 22.55
CA SER A 182 10.26 16.46 23.49
C SER A 182 9.28 17.19 24.41
N SER A 183 7.98 17.17 24.08
CA SER A 183 6.92 17.88 24.81
C SER A 183 6.28 17.06 25.94
N ASP A 184 6.52 15.75 25.97
CA ASP A 184 5.99 14.82 26.97
C ASP A 184 7.03 14.49 28.08
N LEU A 185 7.96 15.42 28.35
CA LEU A 185 8.93 15.38 29.45
C LEU A 185 8.72 16.54 30.44
#